data_AF-A0A4R0N426-F1
#
_entry.id   AF-A0A4R0N426-F1
#
_cell.length_a   1.000
_cell.length_b   1.000
_cell.length_c   1.000
_cell.angle_alpha   90.00
_cell.angle_beta   90.00
_cell.angle_gamma   90.00
#
_symmetry.space_group_name_H-M   'P 1'
#
loop_
_entity.id
_entity.type
_entity.pdbx_description
1 polymer ?
#
loop_
_entity_poly.entity_id
_entity_poly.type
_entity_poly.pdbx_seq_one_letter_code
_entity_poly.pdbx_strand_id
1 'polypeptide(L)'
;MKMDVQIGLKKILQKGFLSSELEFERASIINRKLRVLIKKHPELAEERNQLHDIIMAYEDKHWVNAEITEQLVEENDLAEQIAECENKFYQHRKQSVKLKLKEKGLTQKQLGIILGHTSETYMSELINGINPFTLNDLILIHKLLGISMEQLVPTTLSAQTIIKVKNTIAKLNNPKLQIKIEDLVEV
;
A
#
# COMPACT_ATOMS: atom_id res chain seq x y z
N MET A 1 0.26 10.09 -14.48
CA MET A 1 -0.51 10.21 -13.24
C MET A 1 0.07 9.22 -12.24
N LYS A 2 0.75 9.66 -11.19
CA LYS A 2 1.28 8.77 -10.14
C LYS A 2 0.10 8.41 -9.22
N MET A 3 -0.29 7.14 -9.19
CA MET A 3 -1.15 6.64 -8.11
C MET A 3 -0.28 6.55 -6.85
N ASP A 4 -0.10 7.69 -6.17
CA ASP A 4 0.65 7.79 -4.90
C ASP A 4 -0.22 7.32 -3.71
N VAL A 5 -1.02 6.27 -3.90
CA VAL A 5 -1.80 5.66 -2.80
C VAL A 5 -0.91 4.68 -2.00
N GLN A 6 0.13 4.10 -2.64
CA GLN A 6 0.99 3.09 -2.02
C GLN A 6 2.46 3.51 -2.06
N ILE A 7 3.06 3.67 -0.88
CA ILE A 7 4.52 3.73 -0.74
C ILE A 7 5.02 2.30 -0.50
N GLY A 8 5.76 1.75 -1.46
CA GLY A 8 6.39 0.44 -1.32
C GLY A 8 7.75 0.51 -0.63
N LEU A 9 8.28 -0.65 -0.22
CA LEU A 9 9.60 -0.80 0.42
C LEU A 9 10.68 0.05 -0.25
N LYS A 10 10.81 -0.05 -1.58
CA LYS A 10 11.87 0.66 -2.32
C LYS A 10 11.80 2.17 -2.16
N LYS A 11 10.59 2.75 -2.11
CA LYS A 11 10.42 4.19 -1.87
C LYS A 11 10.76 4.57 -0.43
N ILE A 12 10.41 3.72 0.55
CA ILE A 12 10.74 3.96 1.97
C ILE A 12 12.25 3.96 2.16
N LEU A 13 12.95 2.94 1.64
CA LEU A 13 14.40 2.84 1.72
C LEU A 13 15.11 4.01 1.02
N GLN A 14 14.62 4.42 -0.15
CA GLN A 14 15.15 5.60 -0.86
C GLN A 14 14.95 6.90 -0.07
N LYS A 15 13.82 7.04 0.63
CA LYS A 15 13.52 8.21 1.47
C LYS A 15 14.40 8.22 2.72
N GLY A 16 14.64 7.05 3.32
CA GLY A 16 15.52 6.88 4.48
C GLY A 16 14.93 7.33 5.82
N PHE A 17 13.69 7.83 5.86
CA PHE A 17 12.99 8.22 7.08
C PHE A 17 11.47 8.14 6.91
N LEU A 18 10.74 8.05 8.03
CA LEU A 18 9.28 8.09 8.11
C LEU A 18 8.85 9.47 8.59
N SER A 19 7.83 10.06 7.94
CA SER A 19 7.37 11.42 8.24
C SER A 19 6.02 11.48 8.96
N SER A 20 5.36 10.35 9.16
CA SER A 20 4.06 10.29 9.84
C SER A 20 3.79 8.91 10.41
N GLU A 21 2.84 8.86 11.34
CA GLU A 21 2.37 7.64 11.98
C GLU A 21 1.83 6.63 10.95
N LEU A 22 1.13 7.12 9.93
CA LEU A 22 0.65 6.27 8.84
C LEU A 22 1.79 5.65 8.01
N GLU A 23 2.91 6.36 7.80
CA GLU A 23 4.08 5.76 7.16
C GLU A 23 4.74 4.72 8.06
N PHE A 24 4.79 4.98 9.36
CA PHE A 24 5.28 4.03 10.37
C PHE A 24 4.47 2.73 10.37
N GLU A 25 3.13 2.81 10.44
CA GLU A 25 2.27 1.63 10.43
C GLU A 25 2.40 0.81 9.14
N ARG A 26 2.44 1.48 7.99
CA ARG A 26 2.69 0.83 6.70
C ARG A 26 4.07 0.14 6.66
N ALA A 27 5.12 0.80 7.16
CA ALA A 27 6.46 0.25 7.24
C ALA A 27 6.50 -0.98 8.17
N SER A 28 5.85 -0.91 9.32
CA SER A 28 5.73 -2.01 10.30
C SER A 28 5.06 -3.24 9.68
N ILE A 29 3.98 -3.05 8.90
CA ILE A 29 3.34 -4.13 8.14
C ILE A 29 4.29 -4.75 7.11
N ILE A 30 5.04 -3.92 6.36
CA ILE A 30 6.03 -4.42 5.39
C ILE A 30 7.14 -5.20 6.09
N ASN A 31 7.66 -4.71 7.22
CA ASN A 31 8.71 -5.38 8.00
C ASN A 31 8.26 -6.77 8.47
N ARG A 32 7.01 -6.89 8.94
CA ARG A 32 6.39 -8.19 9.29
C ARG A 32 6.29 -9.14 8.10
N LYS A 33 5.92 -8.63 6.92
CA LYS A 33 5.86 -9.44 5.68
C LYS A 33 7.24 -9.93 5.24
N LEU A 34 8.25 -9.06 5.31
CA LEU A 34 9.64 -9.38 4.97
C LEU A 34 10.18 -10.50 5.86
N ARG A 35 9.87 -10.50 7.17
CA ARG A 35 10.26 -11.58 8.10
C ARG A 35 9.84 -12.97 7.59
N VAL A 36 8.66 -13.08 6.96
CA VAL A 36 8.19 -14.36 6.41
C VAL A 36 8.85 -14.66 5.06
N LEU A 37 9.02 -13.64 4.21
CA LEU A 37 9.55 -13.81 2.87
C LEU A 37 11.03 -14.14 2.81
N ILE A 38 11.83 -13.66 3.76
CA ILE A 38 13.28 -13.95 3.85
C ILE A 38 13.56 -15.45 3.93
N LYS A 39 12.64 -16.26 4.48
CA LYS A 39 12.77 -17.73 4.50
C LYS A 39 12.86 -18.33 3.10
N LYS A 40 12.33 -17.65 2.08
CA LYS A 40 12.35 -18.04 0.67
C LYS A 40 13.28 -17.19 -0.19
N HIS A 41 13.50 -15.94 0.23
CA HIS A 41 14.31 -14.94 -0.47
C HIS A 41 15.31 -14.31 0.53
N PRO A 42 16.39 -15.04 0.91
CA PRO A 42 17.36 -14.57 1.91
C PRO A 42 18.01 -13.23 1.55
N GLU A 43 18.10 -12.89 0.27
CA GLU A 43 18.61 -11.61 -0.25
C GLU A 43 17.86 -10.38 0.25
N LEU A 44 16.61 -10.54 0.71
CA LEU A 44 15.80 -9.46 1.30
C LEU A 44 16.21 -9.12 2.74
N ALA A 45 17.14 -9.86 3.34
CA ALA A 45 17.57 -9.64 4.72
C ALA A 45 18.15 -8.24 4.93
N GLU A 46 18.94 -7.75 3.98
CA GLU A 46 19.58 -6.44 4.07
C GLU A 46 18.55 -5.30 4.00
N GLU A 47 17.63 -5.36 3.03
CA GLU A 47 16.53 -4.39 2.91
C GLU A 47 15.62 -4.40 4.16
N ARG A 48 15.42 -5.57 4.78
CA ARG A 48 14.68 -5.65 6.05
C ARG A 48 15.44 -4.99 7.20
N ASN A 49 16.74 -5.17 7.31
CA ASN A 49 17.54 -4.54 8.36
C ASN A 49 17.47 -3.01 8.23
N GLN A 50 17.65 -2.49 7.02
CA GLN A 50 17.53 -1.06 6.74
C GLN A 50 16.12 -0.53 7.08
N LEU A 51 15.07 -1.25 6.71
CA LEU A 51 13.70 -0.87 7.08
C LEU A 51 13.51 -0.87 8.60
N HIS A 52 14.09 -1.85 9.31
CA HIS A 52 14.00 -1.94 10.76
C HIS A 52 14.70 -0.75 11.44
N ASP A 53 15.87 -0.35 10.96
CA ASP A 53 16.59 0.81 11.48
C ASP A 53 15.79 2.10 11.30
N ILE A 54 15.14 2.26 10.13
CA ILE A 54 14.24 3.40 9.85
C ILE A 54 13.04 3.43 10.82
N ILE A 55 12.45 2.26 11.11
CA ILE A 55 11.33 2.12 12.05
C ILE A 55 11.77 2.49 13.47
N MET A 56 12.89 1.93 13.94
CA MET A 56 13.42 2.22 15.28
C MET A 56 13.75 3.71 15.44
N ALA A 57 14.37 4.33 14.43
CA ALA A 57 14.69 5.76 14.47
C ALA A 57 13.42 6.63 14.56
N TYR A 58 12.29 6.19 13.99
CA TYR A 58 11.02 6.88 14.15
C TYR A 58 10.45 6.70 15.57
N GLU A 59 10.48 5.47 16.10
CA GLU A 59 10.04 5.14 17.48
C GLU A 59 10.82 5.93 18.53
N ASP A 60 12.14 5.93 18.44
CA ASP A 60 13.03 6.64 19.36
C ASP A 60 12.73 8.15 19.39
N LYS A 61 12.43 8.71 18.22
CA LYS A 61 12.16 10.14 18.06
C LYS A 61 10.76 10.55 18.55
N HIS A 62 9.74 9.73 18.33
CA HIS A 62 8.34 10.12 18.52
C HIS A 62 7.64 9.45 19.70
N TRP A 63 8.18 8.36 20.24
CA TRP A 63 7.47 7.56 21.26
C TRP A 63 8.24 7.41 22.57
N VAL A 64 9.57 7.22 22.54
CA VAL A 64 10.35 6.87 23.75
C VAL A 64 10.23 7.88 24.90
N ASN A 65 10.10 9.18 24.59
CA ASN A 65 9.97 10.24 25.60
C ASN A 65 8.75 11.14 25.35
N ALA A 66 7.77 10.68 24.57
CA ALA A 66 6.61 11.49 24.26
C ALA A 66 5.62 11.53 25.41
N GLU A 67 5.01 12.70 25.62
CA GLU A 67 3.83 12.82 26.47
C GLU A 67 2.63 12.24 25.72
N ILE A 68 2.04 11.19 26.28
CA ILE A 68 0.90 10.50 25.66
C ILE A 68 -0.36 11.30 25.92
N THR A 69 -0.80 12.03 24.90
CA THR A 69 -2.06 12.80 24.90
C THR A 69 -3.16 12.01 24.22
N GLU A 70 -4.43 12.34 24.52
CA GLU A 70 -5.60 11.73 23.86
C GLU A 70 -5.56 11.93 22.34
N GLN A 71 -5.18 13.13 21.88
CA GLN A 71 -5.02 13.41 20.45
C GLN A 71 -3.97 12.51 19.79
N LEU A 72 -2.83 12.27 20.46
CA LEU A 72 -1.79 11.39 19.92
C LEU A 72 -2.28 9.94 19.78
N VAL A 73 -3.07 9.46 20.75
CA VAL A 73 -3.69 8.14 20.70
C VAL A 73 -4.68 8.06 19.54
N GLU A 74 -5.56 9.05 19.37
CA GLU A 74 -6.51 9.09 18.25
C GLU A 74 -5.82 9.10 16.89
N GLU A 75 -4.72 9.86 16.75
CA GLU A 75 -3.92 9.91 15.52
C GLU A 75 -3.28 8.56 15.20
N ASN A 76 -2.77 7.85 16.22
CA ASN A 76 -2.19 6.51 16.08
C ASN A 76 -3.25 5.45 15.73
N ASP A 77 -4.37 5.42 16.45
CA ASP A 77 -5.48 4.50 16.19
C ASP A 77 -5.99 4.65 14.74
N LEU A 78 -6.13 5.89 14.26
CA LEU A 78 -6.55 6.16 12.89
C LEU A 78 -5.50 5.68 11.87
N ALA A 79 -4.22 5.92 12.13
CA ALA A 79 -3.13 5.48 11.26
C ALA A 79 -3.08 3.95 11.14
N GLU A 80 -3.20 3.23 12.27
CA GLU A 80 -3.24 1.77 12.30
C GLU A 80 -4.44 1.24 11.50
N GLN A 81 -5.63 1.79 11.74
CA GLN A 81 -6.86 1.39 11.04
C GLN A 81 -6.73 1.54 9.52
N ILE A 82 -6.19 2.67 9.05
CA ILE A 82 -5.97 2.91 7.62
C ILE A 82 -4.97 1.90 7.05
N ALA A 83 -3.82 1.73 7.70
CA ALA A 83 -2.77 0.82 7.22
C ALA A 83 -3.25 -0.63 7.17
N GLU A 84 -4.04 -1.07 8.15
CA GLU A 84 -4.59 -2.42 8.19
C GLU A 84 -5.73 -2.61 7.17
N CYS A 85 -6.55 -1.60 6.91
CA CYS A 85 -7.53 -1.63 5.83
C CYS A 85 -6.84 -1.81 4.46
N GLU A 86 -5.79 -1.04 4.19
CA GLU A 86 -4.96 -1.20 2.99
C GLU A 86 -4.33 -2.60 2.91
N ASN A 87 -3.82 -3.10 4.03
CA ASN A 87 -3.24 -4.44 4.09
C ASN A 87 -4.27 -5.53 3.76
N LYS A 88 -5.49 -5.44 4.31
CA LYS A 88 -6.60 -6.36 3.99
C LYS A 88 -6.94 -6.32 2.51
N PHE A 89 -7.06 -5.13 1.93
CA PHE A 89 -7.26 -4.97 0.49
C PHE A 89 -6.17 -5.71 -0.31
N TYR A 90 -4.89 -5.53 0.04
CA TYR A 90 -3.80 -6.20 -0.65
C TYR A 90 -3.81 -7.73 -0.46
N GLN A 91 -4.26 -8.24 0.69
CA GLN A 91 -4.46 -9.69 0.86
C GLN A 91 -5.59 -10.21 -0.04
N HIS A 92 -6.72 -9.50 -0.13
CA HIS A 92 -7.83 -9.89 -1.01
C HIS A 92 -7.42 -9.86 -2.49
N ARG A 93 -6.70 -8.82 -2.92
CA ARG A 93 -6.14 -8.73 -4.26
C ARG A 93 -5.21 -9.91 -4.56
N LYS A 94 -4.27 -10.21 -3.65
CA LYS A 94 -3.35 -11.34 -3.77
C LYS A 94 -4.09 -12.67 -3.90
N GLN A 95 -5.13 -12.89 -3.10
CA GLN A 95 -5.94 -14.11 -3.14
C GLN A 95 -6.69 -14.22 -4.48
N SER A 96 -7.31 -13.13 -4.94
CA SER A 96 -8.04 -13.07 -6.21
C SER A 96 -7.13 -13.37 -7.40
N VAL A 97 -5.94 -12.76 -7.44
CA VAL A 97 -4.92 -13.03 -8.47
C VAL A 97 -4.48 -14.49 -8.43
N LYS A 98 -4.16 -15.04 -7.26
CA LYS A 98 -3.74 -16.46 -7.13
C LYS A 98 -4.83 -17.43 -7.58
N LEU A 99 -6.08 -17.16 -7.23
CA LEU A 99 -7.22 -17.98 -7.60
C LEU A 99 -7.42 -17.98 -9.13
N LYS A 100 -7.43 -16.80 -9.76
CA LYS A 100 -7.56 -16.70 -11.23
C LYS A 100 -6.36 -17.26 -11.99
N LEU A 101 -5.16 -17.14 -11.46
CA LEU A 101 -3.99 -17.81 -12.03
C LEU A 101 -4.18 -19.34 -12.03
N LYS A 102 -4.64 -19.90 -10.91
CA LYS A 102 -4.92 -21.34 -10.80
C LYS A 102 -6.00 -21.80 -11.78
N GLU A 103 -7.10 -21.06 -11.89
CA GLU A 103 -8.19 -21.34 -12.87
C GLU A 103 -7.67 -21.39 -14.31
N LYS A 104 -6.70 -20.54 -14.65
CA LYS A 104 -6.09 -20.46 -15.99
C LYS A 104 -4.87 -21.37 -16.18
N GLY A 105 -4.51 -22.17 -15.18
CA GLY A 105 -3.31 -23.03 -15.23
C GLY A 105 -1.99 -22.25 -15.30
N LEU A 106 -1.96 -21.01 -14.81
CA LEU A 106 -0.79 -20.14 -14.82
C LEU A 106 -0.09 -20.12 -13.46
N THR A 107 1.24 -20.08 -13.49
CA THR A 107 2.09 -19.86 -12.32
C THR A 107 2.39 -18.37 -12.12
N GLN A 108 2.81 -17.99 -10.90
CA GLN A 108 3.27 -16.62 -10.64
C GLN A 108 4.49 -16.23 -11.47
N LYS A 109 5.38 -17.18 -11.75
CA LYS A 109 6.55 -16.98 -12.61
C LYS A 109 6.13 -16.64 -14.05
N GLN A 110 5.15 -17.37 -14.60
CA GLN A 110 4.61 -17.07 -15.93
C GLN A 110 3.90 -15.72 -15.97
N LEU A 111 3.15 -15.36 -14.93
CA LEU A 111 2.58 -14.01 -14.81
C LEU A 111 3.68 -12.95 -14.81
N GLY A 112 4.75 -13.14 -14.02
CA GLY A 112 5.90 -12.24 -14.01
C GLY A 112 6.49 -12.03 -15.40
N ILE A 113 6.72 -13.11 -16.16
CA ILE A 113 7.20 -13.03 -17.55
C ILE A 113 6.25 -12.21 -18.44
N ILE A 114 4.93 -12.44 -18.34
CA ILE A 114 3.92 -11.69 -19.12
C ILE A 114 3.94 -10.20 -18.78
N LEU A 115 4.14 -9.87 -17.51
CA LEU A 115 4.24 -8.49 -17.03
C LEU A 115 5.61 -7.82 -17.29
N GLY A 116 6.58 -8.58 -17.81
CA GLY A 116 7.95 -8.08 -18.03
C GLY A 116 8.84 -8.07 -16.77
N HIS A 117 8.41 -8.74 -15.70
CA HIS A 117 9.17 -8.91 -14.45
C HIS A 117 9.91 -10.25 -14.45
N THR A 118 11.22 -10.21 -14.61
CA THR A 118 12.07 -11.43 -14.67
C THR A 118 12.55 -11.91 -13.31
N SER A 119 12.57 -11.04 -12.30
CA SER A 119 12.98 -11.38 -10.93
C SER A 119 11.84 -12.06 -10.17
N GLU A 120 12.07 -13.30 -9.76
CA GLU A 120 11.14 -14.06 -8.92
C GLU A 120 10.91 -13.37 -7.56
N THR A 121 11.97 -12.85 -6.97
CA THR A 121 11.95 -12.08 -5.73
C THR A 121 11.08 -10.84 -5.89
N TYR A 122 11.29 -10.04 -6.95
CA TYR A 122 10.49 -8.84 -7.19
C TYR A 122 9.02 -9.17 -7.45
N MET A 123 8.73 -10.22 -8.20
CA MET A 123 7.36 -10.69 -8.40
C MET A 123 6.70 -11.11 -7.07
N SER A 124 7.48 -11.76 -6.19
CA SER A 124 7.03 -12.11 -4.84
C SER A 124 6.74 -10.85 -4.01
N GLU A 125 7.61 -9.84 -4.05
CA GLU A 125 7.37 -8.54 -3.39
C GLU A 125 6.07 -7.88 -3.88
N LEU A 126 5.82 -7.87 -5.20
CA LEU A 126 4.60 -7.31 -5.79
C LEU A 126 3.33 -8.05 -5.34
N ILE A 127 3.34 -9.39 -5.45
CA ILE A 127 2.20 -10.24 -5.06
C ILE A 127 1.89 -10.12 -3.56
N ASN A 128 2.91 -9.94 -2.71
CA ASN A 128 2.72 -9.80 -1.27
C ASN A 128 2.44 -8.35 -0.83
N GLY A 129 2.43 -7.40 -1.76
CA GLY A 129 2.15 -5.99 -1.48
C GLY A 129 3.27 -5.31 -0.68
N ILE A 130 4.51 -5.77 -0.81
CA ILE A 130 5.71 -5.06 -0.32
C ILE A 130 6.02 -3.89 -1.24
N ASN A 131 5.96 -4.14 -2.55
CA ASN A 131 6.01 -3.10 -3.56
C ASN A 131 4.69 -3.05 -4.34
N PRO A 132 4.25 -1.86 -4.80
CA PRO A 132 3.04 -1.73 -5.60
C PRO A 132 3.26 -2.25 -7.02
N PHE A 133 2.23 -2.88 -7.58
CA PHE A 133 2.11 -3.03 -9.03
C PHE A 133 2.00 -1.67 -9.70
N THR A 134 2.57 -1.54 -10.90
CA THR A 134 2.31 -0.37 -11.75
C THR A 134 0.90 -0.41 -12.30
N LEU A 135 0.37 0.72 -12.77
CA LEU A 135 -0.93 0.75 -13.43
C LEU A 135 -0.97 -0.18 -14.65
N ASN A 136 0.11 -0.24 -15.43
CA ASN A 136 0.19 -1.14 -16.58
C ASN A 136 0.12 -2.60 -16.16
N ASP A 137 0.80 -2.97 -15.06
CA ASP A 137 0.69 -4.33 -14.51
C ASP A 137 -0.76 -4.66 -14.15
N LEU A 138 -1.44 -3.73 -13.45
CA LEU A 138 -2.83 -3.92 -13.03
C LEU A 138 -3.79 -4.03 -14.21
N ILE A 139 -3.61 -3.23 -15.26
CA ILE A 139 -4.40 -3.31 -16.50
C ILE A 139 -4.17 -4.66 -17.20
N LEU A 140 -2.94 -5.15 -17.26
CA LEU A 140 -2.62 -6.45 -17.84
C LEU A 140 -3.23 -7.59 -17.02
N ILE A 141 -3.14 -7.53 -15.68
CA ILE A 141 -3.77 -8.50 -14.77
C ILE A 141 -5.28 -8.50 -14.97
N HIS A 142 -5.92 -7.33 -15.02
CA HIS A 142 -7.35 -7.18 -15.31
C HIS A 142 -7.73 -7.87 -16.62
N LYS A 143 -7.05 -7.54 -17.72
CA LYS A 143 -7.35 -8.10 -19.05
C LYS A 143 -7.05 -9.60 -19.15
N LEU A 144 -5.94 -10.06 -18.58
CA LEU A 144 -5.50 -11.45 -18.66
C LEU A 144 -6.34 -12.38 -17.79
N LEU A 145 -6.62 -11.96 -16.55
CA LEU A 145 -7.25 -12.78 -15.53
C LEU A 145 -8.77 -12.56 -15.43
N GLY A 146 -9.31 -11.49 -16.03
CA GLY A 146 -10.72 -11.13 -15.95
C GLY A 146 -11.15 -10.69 -14.54
N ILE A 147 -10.23 -10.11 -13.77
CA ILE A 147 -10.48 -9.57 -12.43
C ILE A 147 -10.95 -8.13 -12.58
N SER A 148 -11.98 -7.70 -11.88
CA SER A 148 -12.46 -6.32 -11.98
C SER A 148 -11.42 -5.32 -11.45
N MET A 149 -11.39 -4.10 -11.98
CA MET A 149 -10.36 -3.12 -11.60
C MET A 149 -10.49 -2.69 -10.12
N GLU A 150 -11.70 -2.71 -9.59
CA GLU A 150 -12.06 -2.40 -8.21
C GLU A 150 -11.45 -3.42 -7.22
N GLN A 151 -11.21 -4.66 -7.67
CA GLN A 151 -10.51 -5.68 -6.87
C GLN A 151 -8.98 -5.55 -6.94
N LEU A 152 -8.45 -4.73 -7.86
CA LEU A 152 -7.01 -4.59 -8.13
C LEU A 152 -6.43 -3.26 -7.62
N VAL A 153 -7.27 -2.22 -7.60
CA VAL A 153 -6.95 -0.86 -7.19
C VAL A 153 -7.82 -0.46 -6.00
N PRO A 154 -7.25 0.10 -4.92
CA PRO A 154 -8.05 0.74 -3.88
C PRO A 154 -8.85 1.90 -4.49
N THR A 155 -10.17 1.88 -4.35
CA THR A 155 -11.08 2.95 -4.80
C THR A 155 -11.23 4.07 -3.77
N THR A 156 -10.66 3.89 -2.58
CA THR A 156 -10.67 4.86 -1.47
C THR A 156 -9.76 6.06 -1.76
N LEU A 157 -10.21 7.26 -1.38
CA LEU A 157 -9.37 8.47 -1.37
C LEU A 157 -8.73 8.69 0.01
N SER A 158 -7.54 9.28 0.03
CA SER A 158 -6.92 9.70 1.30
C SER A 158 -7.72 10.82 1.94
N ALA A 159 -7.76 10.87 3.28
CA ALA A 159 -8.43 11.94 4.03
C ALA A 159 -7.93 13.34 3.63
N GLN A 160 -6.62 13.50 3.42
CA GLN A 160 -6.03 14.75 2.94
C GLN A 160 -6.55 15.15 1.56
N THR A 161 -6.68 14.17 0.65
CA THR A 161 -7.27 14.39 -0.68
C THR A 161 -8.73 14.80 -0.54
N ILE A 162 -9.52 14.12 0.29
CA ILE A 162 -10.93 14.43 0.52
C ILE A 162 -11.08 15.86 1.07
N ILE A 163 -10.31 16.23 2.09
CA ILE A 163 -10.31 17.58 2.68
C ILE A 163 -9.95 18.63 1.63
N LYS A 164 -8.89 18.38 0.84
CA LYS A 164 -8.45 19.29 -0.21
C LYS A 164 -9.53 19.48 -1.27
N VAL A 165 -10.12 18.38 -1.75
CA VAL A 165 -11.21 18.39 -2.74
C VAL A 165 -12.41 19.16 -2.20
N LYS A 166 -12.82 18.89 -0.96
CA LYS A 166 -13.91 19.61 -0.28
C LYS A 166 -13.66 21.12 -0.24
N ASN A 167 -12.46 21.53 0.19
CA ASN A 167 -12.09 22.93 0.28
C ASN A 167 -12.04 23.61 -1.10
N THR A 168 -11.60 22.89 -2.14
CA THR A 168 -11.56 23.42 -3.51
C THR A 168 -12.95 23.54 -4.12
N ILE A 169 -13.84 22.55 -3.94
CA ILE A 169 -15.22 22.59 -4.45
C ILE A 169 -15.98 23.75 -3.81
N ALA A 170 -15.85 23.94 -2.50
CA ALA A 170 -16.45 25.07 -1.79
C ALA A 170 -15.99 26.42 -2.37
N LYS A 171 -14.70 26.55 -2.71
CA LYS A 171 -14.14 27.76 -3.35
C LYS A 171 -14.62 27.96 -4.78
N LEU A 172 -14.84 26.90 -5.54
CA LEU A 172 -15.30 26.97 -6.94
C LEU A 172 -16.76 27.43 -7.04
N ASN A 173 -17.57 27.24 -5.98
CA ASN A 173 -18.97 27.64 -5.88
C ASN A 173 -19.77 27.35 -7.17
N ASN A 174 -19.54 26.18 -7.77
CA ASN A 174 -20.15 25.81 -9.04
C ASN A 174 -21.40 24.96 -8.77
N PRO A 175 -22.62 25.47 -9.04
CA PRO A 175 -23.86 24.77 -8.73
C PRO A 175 -24.07 23.47 -9.54
N LYS A 176 -23.31 23.26 -10.63
CA LYS A 176 -23.33 22.02 -11.42
C LYS A 176 -22.41 20.93 -10.85
N LEU A 177 -21.49 21.28 -9.94
CA LEU A 177 -20.55 20.37 -9.32
C LEU A 177 -21.02 20.05 -7.90
N GLN A 178 -22.12 19.29 -7.79
CA GLN A 178 -22.63 18.78 -6.52
C GLN A 178 -22.09 17.37 -6.29
N ILE A 179 -20.87 17.29 -5.76
CA ILE A 179 -20.30 16.01 -5.33
C ILE A 179 -20.74 15.78 -3.89
N LYS A 180 -21.41 14.66 -3.64
CA LYS A 180 -21.73 14.20 -2.29
C LYS A 180 -20.46 13.64 -1.64
N ILE A 181 -20.24 13.94 -0.36
CA ILE A 181 -19.02 13.50 0.34
C ILE A 181 -19.01 11.98 0.44
N GLU A 182 -20.19 11.37 0.58
CA GLU A 182 -20.36 9.92 0.66
C GLU A 182 -19.80 9.21 -0.59
N ASP A 183 -19.86 9.85 -1.77
CA ASP A 183 -19.35 9.31 -3.04
C ASP A 183 -17.81 9.29 -3.11
N LEU A 184 -17.12 9.94 -2.16
CA LEU A 184 -15.65 10.06 -2.12
C LEU A 184 -14.99 9.11 -1.10
N VAL A 185 -15.78 8.40 -0.30
CA VAL A 185 -15.33 7.66 0.89
C VAL A 185 -15.65 6.16 0.78
N GLU A 186 -16.05 5.64 -0.40
CA GLU A 186 -16.43 4.22 -0.56
C GLU A 186 -15.40 3.26 0.08
N VAL A 187 -15.87 2.53 1.10
CA VAL A 187 -15.14 1.53 1.92
C VAL A 187 -15.17 0.18 1.23
#